data_AF-K1U4M4-F1
#
_entry.id   AF-K1U4M4-F1
#
_cell.length_a   1.000
_cell.length_b   1.000
_cell.length_c   1.000
_cell.angle_alpha   90.00
_cell.angle_beta   90.00
_cell.angle_gamma   90.00
#
_symmetry.space_group_name_H-M   'P 1'
#
loop_
_entity.id
_entity.type
_entity.pdbx_description
1 polymer ?
#
loop_
_entity_poly.entity_id
_entity_poly.type
_entity_poly.pdbx_seq_one_letter_code
_entity_poly.pdbx_strand_id
1 'polypeptide(L)'
;VLSGAEIAGGCCGTGKEHIAALREMFASLDASEINPVEKQDTSLALATENQMFFLDPETTEFSPAVECGPYMEDDIAQMCGESYDVLTVSINSPDDAIDFGRNMHMATLPVAFLSDDEISLKMALMLYQGRAIIDRKSLIEPEKLEAMAEKYGAVLY
;
A
#
# COMPACT_ATOMS: atom_id res chain seq x y z
N VAL A 1 -25.30 4.51 8.93
CA VAL A 1 -24.83 3.37 9.77
C VAL A 1 -24.97 2.05 9.03
N LEU A 2 -25.99 1.90 8.16
CA LEU A 2 -26.24 0.76 7.26
C LEU A 2 -25.08 0.36 6.29
N SER A 3 -23.95 1.07 6.31
CA SER A 3 -22.74 0.78 5.52
C SER A 3 -21.62 0.14 6.36
N GLY A 4 -21.96 -0.45 7.51
CA GLY A 4 -21.01 -1.17 8.38
C GLY A 4 -20.21 -0.30 9.36
N ALA A 5 -20.67 0.91 9.68
CA ALA A 5 -19.98 1.78 10.62
C ALA A 5 -20.22 1.32 12.08
N GLU A 6 -19.16 0.92 12.78
CA GLU A 6 -19.23 0.47 14.19
C GLU A 6 -19.11 1.64 15.19
N ILE A 7 -18.45 2.72 14.78
CA ILE A 7 -18.25 3.93 15.59
C ILE A 7 -18.62 5.13 14.73
N ALA A 8 -19.40 6.06 15.29
CA ALA A 8 -19.64 7.34 14.64
C ALA A 8 -19.54 8.50 15.64
N GLY A 9 -19.13 9.64 15.12
CA GLY A 9 -18.94 10.87 15.86
C GLY A 9 -18.79 12.03 14.87
N GLY A 10 -18.06 13.06 15.27
CA GLY A 10 -17.77 14.18 14.39
C GLY A 10 -16.40 14.81 14.67
N CYS A 11 -15.92 15.59 13.71
CA CYS A 11 -14.63 16.28 13.77
C CYS A 11 -14.87 17.79 14.00
N CYS A 12 -14.20 18.65 13.23
CA CYS A 12 -14.33 20.10 13.30
C CYS A 12 -15.79 20.57 13.21
N GLY A 13 -16.21 21.46 14.13
CA GLY A 13 -17.58 22.00 14.19
C GLY A 13 -18.58 21.15 14.98
N THR A 14 -18.19 19.98 15.46
CA THR A 14 -19.09 19.09 16.22
C THR A 14 -19.21 19.52 17.68
N GLY A 15 -20.31 20.20 18.02
CA GLY A 15 -20.70 20.49 19.41
C GLY A 15 -21.43 19.34 20.13
N LYS A 16 -21.69 19.55 21.43
CA LYS A 16 -22.39 18.59 22.30
C LYS A 16 -23.78 18.22 21.79
N GLU A 17 -24.50 19.19 21.22
CA GLU A 17 -25.85 19.00 20.68
C GLU A 17 -25.86 17.93 19.57
N HIS A 18 -24.85 17.92 18.69
CA HIS A 18 -24.75 16.93 17.61
C HIS A 18 -24.46 15.53 18.15
N ILE A 19 -23.61 15.40 19.17
CA ILE A 19 -23.32 14.11 19.80
C ILE A 19 -24.55 13.58 20.55
N ALA A 20 -25.33 14.45 21.19
CA ALA A 20 -26.59 14.08 21.82
C ALA A 20 -27.60 13.55 20.79
N ALA A 21 -27.74 14.22 19.65
CA ALA A 21 -28.59 13.76 18.55
C ALA A 21 -28.11 12.42 17.96
N LEU A 22 -26.80 12.22 17.79
CA LEU A 22 -26.24 10.93 17.35
C LEU A 22 -26.57 9.82 18.36
N ARG A 23 -26.47 10.10 19.67
CA ARG A 23 -26.80 9.12 20.72
C ARG A 23 -28.27 8.70 20.66
N GLU A 24 -29.18 9.65 20.51
CA GLU A 24 -30.62 9.35 20.38
C GLU A 24 -30.90 8.51 19.13
N MET A 25 -30.28 8.85 18.00
CA MET A 25 -30.38 8.06 16.76
C MET A 25 -29.85 6.63 16.96
N PHE A 26 -28.67 6.46 17.59
CA PHE A 26 -28.10 5.13 17.84
C PHE A 26 -28.94 4.29 18.79
N ALA A 27 -29.56 4.89 19.80
CA ALA A 27 -30.45 4.17 20.72
C ALA A 27 -31.69 3.59 20.01
N SER A 28 -32.03 4.12 18.82
CA SER A 28 -33.16 3.63 18.01
C SER A 28 -32.77 2.62 16.92
N LEU A 29 -31.47 2.35 16.73
CA LEU A 29 -30.99 1.40 15.73
C LEU A 29 -30.98 -0.02 16.29
N ASP A 30 -31.59 -0.95 15.55
CA ASP A 30 -31.50 -2.38 15.81
C ASP A 30 -30.28 -2.96 15.08
N ALA A 31 -29.37 -3.60 15.81
CA ALA A 31 -28.16 -4.20 15.25
C ALA A 31 -28.46 -5.31 14.23
N SER A 32 -29.65 -5.93 14.30
CA SER A 32 -30.09 -6.93 13.32
C SER A 32 -30.41 -6.35 11.95
N GLU A 33 -30.56 -5.03 11.82
CA GLU A 33 -30.76 -4.34 10.53
C GLU A 33 -29.44 -4.00 9.81
N ILE A 34 -28.30 -4.26 10.46
CA ILE A 34 -26.97 -4.00 9.89
C ILE A 34 -26.48 -5.26 9.18
N ASN A 35 -26.57 -5.26 7.85
CA ASN A 35 -26.01 -6.35 7.05
C ASN A 35 -24.47 -6.30 7.07
N PRO A 36 -23.79 -7.45 7.23
CA PRO A 36 -22.35 -7.52 7.07
C PRO A 36 -21.99 -7.14 5.62
N VAL A 37 -20.94 -6.31 5.48
CA VAL A 37 -20.42 -5.92 4.17
C VAL A 37 -19.71 -7.13 3.56
N GLU A 38 -20.05 -7.45 2.30
CA GLU A 38 -19.33 -8.49 1.55
C GLU A 38 -17.87 -8.10 1.38
N LYS A 39 -16.97 -9.01 1.78
CA LYS A 39 -15.53 -8.84 1.55
C LYS A 39 -15.23 -9.13 0.08
N GLN A 40 -14.66 -8.15 -0.62
CA GLN A 40 -14.16 -8.35 -1.96
C GLN A 40 -12.82 -9.09 -1.93
N ASP A 41 -12.54 -9.87 -2.99
CA ASP A 41 -11.22 -10.44 -3.21
C ASP A 41 -10.23 -9.31 -3.50
N THR A 42 -9.24 -9.17 -2.63
CA THR A 42 -8.22 -8.12 -2.66
C THR A 42 -6.81 -8.71 -2.63
N SER A 43 -6.68 -9.94 -3.14
CA SER A 43 -5.44 -10.74 -3.15
C SER A 43 -4.25 -9.97 -3.72
N LEU A 44 -4.43 -9.21 -4.80
CA LEU A 44 -3.41 -8.30 -5.36
C LEU A 44 -3.89 -6.85 -5.41
N ALA A 45 -4.37 -6.36 -4.27
CA ALA A 45 -4.68 -4.94 -4.06
C ALA A 45 -3.44 -4.18 -3.56
N LEU A 46 -2.98 -3.22 -4.34
CA LEU A 46 -1.80 -2.40 -4.10
C LEU A 46 -2.20 -0.91 -4.03
N ALA A 47 -1.30 -0.07 -3.54
CA ALA A 47 -1.56 1.36 -3.47
C ALA A 47 -0.29 2.19 -3.50
N THR A 48 -0.40 3.39 -4.07
CA THR A 48 0.51 4.52 -3.82
C THR A 48 -0.18 5.50 -2.85
N GLU A 49 0.44 6.64 -2.58
CA GLU A 49 -0.16 7.71 -1.74
C GLU A 49 -1.53 8.14 -2.27
N ASN A 50 -1.68 8.17 -3.60
CA ASN A 50 -2.79 8.83 -4.28
C ASN A 50 -3.74 7.87 -5.01
N GLN A 51 -3.40 6.59 -5.16
CA GLN A 51 -4.17 5.66 -5.98
C GLN A 51 -4.13 4.22 -5.46
N MET A 52 -5.24 3.51 -5.66
CA MET A 52 -5.37 2.06 -5.45
C MET A 52 -5.32 1.31 -6.78
N PHE A 53 -4.75 0.10 -6.75
CA PHE A 53 -4.59 -0.76 -7.92
C PHE A 53 -5.08 -2.17 -7.57
N PHE A 54 -5.86 -2.76 -8.48
CA PHE A 54 -6.28 -4.16 -8.40
C PHE A 54 -5.76 -4.86 -9.64
N LEU A 55 -4.78 -5.74 -9.45
CA LEU A 55 -4.11 -6.40 -10.57
C LEU A 55 -4.57 -7.86 -10.66
N ASP A 56 -4.51 -8.40 -11.87
CA ASP A 56 -4.73 -9.82 -12.13
C ASP A 56 -3.39 -10.58 -11.95
N PRO A 57 -3.27 -11.49 -10.98
CA PRO A 57 -2.04 -12.24 -10.74
C PRO A 57 -1.53 -13.03 -11.95
N GLU A 58 -2.39 -13.40 -12.90
CA GLU A 58 -1.97 -14.20 -14.06
C GLU A 58 -1.40 -13.36 -15.20
N THR A 59 -1.76 -12.07 -15.28
CA THR A 59 -1.38 -11.20 -16.40
C THR A 59 -0.51 -10.01 -15.99
N THR A 60 -0.22 -9.85 -14.70
CA THR A 60 0.56 -8.70 -14.20
C THR A 60 1.99 -8.70 -14.76
N GLU A 61 2.37 -7.61 -15.42
CA GLU A 61 3.73 -7.38 -15.93
C GLU A 61 4.52 -6.41 -15.06
N PHE A 62 5.72 -6.84 -14.65
CA PHE A 62 6.64 -6.04 -13.84
C PHE A 62 7.64 -5.34 -14.75
N SER A 63 7.94 -4.07 -14.46
CA SER A 63 9.01 -3.35 -15.13
C SER A 63 10.38 -3.98 -14.81
N PRO A 64 11.39 -3.75 -15.67
CA PRO A 64 12.78 -3.84 -15.24
C PRO A 64 13.02 -3.07 -13.94
N ALA A 65 13.95 -3.56 -13.12
CA ALA A 65 14.27 -2.93 -11.85
C ALA A 65 14.95 -1.58 -12.08
N VAL A 66 14.36 -0.52 -11.53
CA VAL A 66 14.98 0.80 -11.44
C VAL A 66 15.95 0.81 -10.27
N GLU A 67 17.19 1.23 -10.54
CA GLU A 67 18.23 1.38 -9.51
C GLU A 67 18.11 2.74 -8.82
N CYS A 68 18.37 2.77 -7.51
CA CYS A 68 18.39 4.02 -6.77
C CYS A 68 19.65 4.84 -7.09
N GLY A 69 19.45 6.05 -7.61
CA GLY A 69 20.56 6.92 -7.98
C GLY A 69 20.14 8.26 -8.58
N PRO A 70 21.10 9.04 -9.10
CA PRO A 70 20.87 10.42 -9.56
C PRO A 70 19.85 10.58 -10.70
N TYR A 71 19.59 9.51 -11.46
CA TYR A 71 18.69 9.50 -12.62
C TYR A 71 17.38 8.75 -12.36
N MET A 72 17.13 8.32 -11.13
CA MET A 72 15.92 7.56 -10.75
C MET A 72 14.63 8.26 -11.19
N GLU A 73 14.56 9.59 -11.09
CA GLU A 73 13.37 10.35 -11.47
C GLU A 73 12.98 10.11 -12.94
N ASP A 74 13.97 10.14 -13.82
CA ASP A 74 13.80 9.88 -15.25
C ASP A 74 13.47 8.40 -15.52
N ASP A 75 14.14 7.48 -14.81
CA ASP A 75 13.91 6.04 -14.94
C ASP A 75 12.50 5.64 -14.48
N ILE A 76 12.02 6.19 -13.35
CA ILE A 76 10.65 6.00 -12.86
C ILE A 76 9.65 6.52 -13.90
N ALA A 77 9.85 7.73 -14.40
CA ALA A 77 8.95 8.33 -15.39
C ALA A 77 8.91 7.51 -16.69
N GLN A 78 10.07 6.99 -17.12
CA GLN A 78 10.14 6.11 -18.29
C GLN A 78 9.35 4.82 -18.05
N MET A 79 9.63 4.08 -16.97
CA MET A 79 8.98 2.80 -16.69
C MET A 79 7.46 2.96 -16.53
N CYS A 80 7.01 4.04 -15.88
CA CYS A 80 5.59 4.35 -15.72
C CYS A 80 4.90 4.74 -17.03
N GLY A 81 5.65 5.18 -18.05
CA GLY A 81 5.13 5.50 -19.39
C GLY A 81 5.12 4.32 -20.35
N GLU A 82 5.76 3.21 -19.99
CA GLU A 82 5.76 1.95 -20.74
C GLU A 82 4.54 1.08 -20.36
N SER A 83 4.39 -0.08 -21.01
CA SER A 83 3.21 -0.94 -20.85
C SER A 83 3.30 -1.91 -19.65
N TYR A 84 3.92 -1.50 -18.55
CA TYR A 84 4.00 -2.31 -17.32
C TYR A 84 2.85 -2.02 -16.36
N ASP A 85 2.52 -3.01 -15.53
CA ASP A 85 1.52 -2.88 -14.48
C ASP A 85 2.14 -2.51 -13.13
N VAL A 86 3.41 -2.88 -12.91
CA VAL A 86 4.12 -2.70 -11.64
C VAL A 86 5.51 -2.11 -11.88
N LEU A 87 5.84 -1.07 -11.13
CA LEU A 87 7.20 -0.51 -11.10
C LEU A 87 8.07 -1.31 -10.13
N THR A 88 9.10 -1.97 -10.65
CA THR A 88 10.10 -2.67 -9.83
C THR A 88 11.23 -1.72 -9.43
N VAL A 89 11.58 -1.67 -8.14
CA VAL A 89 12.66 -0.84 -7.61
C VAL A 89 13.65 -1.71 -6.84
N SER A 90 14.93 -1.57 -7.19
CA SER A 90 16.08 -2.24 -6.57
C SER A 90 16.48 -1.47 -5.31
N ILE A 91 16.50 -2.14 -4.15
CA ILE A 91 16.86 -1.55 -2.87
C ILE A 91 18.05 -2.33 -2.29
N ASN A 92 19.26 -1.81 -2.49
CA ASN A 92 20.51 -2.49 -2.13
C ASN A 92 21.21 -1.85 -0.92
N SER A 93 20.73 -0.69 -0.47
CA SER A 93 21.25 0.01 0.70
C SER A 93 20.17 0.78 1.47
N PRO A 94 20.42 1.15 2.74
CA PRO A 94 19.52 2.05 3.47
C PRO A 94 19.38 3.42 2.79
N ASP A 95 20.41 3.90 2.10
CA ASP A 95 20.37 5.16 1.35
C ASP A 95 19.42 5.04 0.15
N ASP A 96 19.39 3.88 -0.52
CA ASP A 96 18.47 3.59 -1.63
C ASP A 96 17.00 3.71 -1.17
N ALA A 97 16.70 3.23 0.03
CA ALA A 97 15.37 3.35 0.62
C ALA A 97 14.99 4.81 0.90
N ILE A 98 15.94 5.64 1.35
CA ILE A 98 15.73 7.08 1.55
C ILE A 98 15.52 7.77 0.21
N ASP A 99 16.35 7.46 -0.78
CA ASP A 99 16.32 8.11 -2.09
C ASP A 99 15.04 7.75 -2.84
N PHE A 100 14.62 6.48 -2.83
CA PHE A 100 13.32 6.12 -3.36
C PHE A 100 12.17 6.78 -2.57
N GLY A 101 12.23 6.79 -1.24
CA GLY A 101 11.20 7.44 -0.42
C GLY A 101 11.00 8.93 -0.72
N ARG A 102 12.03 9.63 -1.21
CA ARG A 102 11.92 11.03 -1.66
C ARG A 102 11.27 11.16 -3.03
N ASN A 103 11.43 10.16 -3.90
CA ASN A 103 11.00 10.20 -5.31
C ASN A 103 9.75 9.35 -5.60
N MET A 104 9.28 8.55 -4.65
CA MET A 104 8.15 7.62 -4.85
C MET A 104 6.85 8.29 -5.29
N HIS A 105 6.70 9.60 -5.03
CA HIS A 105 5.55 10.40 -5.48
C HIS A 105 5.46 10.51 -7.02
N MET A 106 6.55 10.23 -7.73
CA MET A 106 6.59 10.18 -9.20
C MET A 106 6.03 8.87 -9.77
N ALA A 107 5.94 7.81 -8.97
CA ALA A 107 5.43 6.53 -9.42
C ALA A 107 3.92 6.61 -9.65
N THR A 108 3.48 6.43 -10.90
CA THR A 108 2.06 6.31 -11.25
C THR A 108 1.58 4.86 -11.31
N LEU A 109 2.49 3.91 -11.11
CA LEU A 109 2.24 2.48 -10.99
C LEU A 109 2.41 2.03 -9.52
N PRO A 110 1.79 0.93 -9.10
CA PRO A 110 2.11 0.28 -7.83
C PRO A 110 3.57 -0.22 -7.85
N VAL A 111 4.17 -0.31 -6.66
CA VAL A 111 5.62 -0.55 -6.51
C VAL A 111 5.90 -1.96 -6.01
N ALA A 112 6.90 -2.62 -6.61
CA ALA A 112 7.52 -3.83 -6.11
C ALA A 112 8.96 -3.56 -5.69
N PHE A 113 9.33 -4.00 -4.49
CA PHE A 113 10.70 -3.95 -4.00
C PHE A 113 11.43 -5.25 -4.27
N LEU A 114 12.61 -5.13 -4.88
CA LEU A 114 13.60 -6.18 -5.04
C LEU A 114 14.81 -5.84 -4.18
N SER A 115 15.22 -6.73 -3.28
CA SER A 115 16.32 -6.43 -2.36
C SER A 115 17.06 -7.68 -1.90
N ASP A 116 18.37 -7.56 -1.77
CA ASP A 116 19.22 -8.62 -1.19
C ASP A 116 19.61 -8.32 0.26
N ASP A 117 19.20 -7.17 0.80
CA ASP A 117 19.52 -6.74 2.16
C ASP A 117 18.26 -6.52 3.00
N GLU A 118 18.13 -7.32 4.05
CA GLU A 118 16.98 -7.32 4.95
C GLU A 118 16.75 -5.96 5.62
N ILE A 119 17.81 -5.22 5.95
CA ILE A 119 17.70 -3.93 6.62
C ILE A 119 17.16 -2.88 5.65
N SER A 120 17.69 -2.86 4.44
CA SER A 120 17.32 -1.93 3.37
C SER A 120 15.87 -2.15 2.93
N LEU A 121 15.45 -3.41 2.75
CA LEU A 121 14.06 -3.73 2.44
C LEU A 121 13.10 -3.28 3.55
N LYS A 122 13.43 -3.52 4.82
CA LYS A 122 12.63 -3.05 5.97
C LYS A 122 12.50 -1.53 5.98
N MET A 123 13.57 -0.83 5.64
CA MET A 123 13.58 0.63 5.59
C MET A 123 12.71 1.15 4.45
N ALA A 124 12.80 0.56 3.25
CA ALA A 124 11.96 0.92 2.12
C ALA A 124 10.47 0.70 2.43
N LEU A 125 10.11 -0.47 2.98
CA LEU A 125 8.75 -0.78 3.40
C LEU A 125 8.21 0.18 4.48
N MET A 126 9.07 0.65 5.39
CA MET A 126 8.68 1.61 6.43
C MET A 126 8.46 3.03 5.87
N LEU A 127 9.23 3.42 4.86
CA LEU A 127 9.15 4.76 4.25
C LEU A 127 8.08 4.87 3.17
N TYR A 128 7.70 3.74 2.56
CA TYR A 128 6.76 3.72 1.44
C TYR A 128 5.34 4.12 1.88
N GLN A 129 4.79 5.14 1.21
CA GLN A 129 3.42 5.60 1.42
C GLN A 129 2.46 4.86 0.49
N GLY A 130 2.14 3.61 0.85
CA GLY A 130 1.27 2.79 0.03
C GLY A 130 1.28 1.33 0.47
N ARG A 131 0.84 0.46 -0.43
CA ARG A 131 0.88 -0.99 -0.27
C ARG A 131 1.69 -1.58 -1.41
N ALA A 132 2.93 -1.98 -1.09
CA ALA A 132 3.91 -2.48 -2.05
C ALA A 132 3.86 -4.00 -2.21
N ILE A 133 4.50 -4.47 -3.26
CA ILE A 133 4.94 -5.86 -3.44
C ILE A 133 6.35 -6.02 -2.85
N ILE A 134 6.62 -7.18 -2.27
CA ILE A 134 7.96 -7.72 -2.05
C ILE A 134 8.16 -8.80 -3.12
N ASP A 135 9.12 -8.61 -4.03
CA ASP A 135 9.42 -9.60 -5.08
C ASP A 135 10.19 -10.78 -4.48
N ARG A 136 9.69 -12.01 -4.66
CA ARG A 136 10.32 -13.27 -4.20
C ARG A 136 11.71 -13.53 -4.79
N LYS A 137 12.10 -12.82 -5.85
CA LYS A 137 13.46 -12.86 -6.38
C LYS A 137 14.48 -12.19 -5.46
N SER A 138 14.03 -11.43 -4.47
CA SER A 138 14.87 -10.89 -3.39
C SER A 138 15.69 -12.00 -2.73
N LEU A 139 17.01 -11.83 -2.58
CA LEU A 139 17.89 -12.85 -2.00
C LEU A 139 17.86 -12.86 -0.46
N ILE A 140 16.67 -12.79 0.12
CA ILE A 140 16.41 -12.85 1.56
C ILE A 140 15.63 -14.14 1.85
N GLU A 141 15.86 -14.75 3.02
CA GLU A 141 15.18 -15.99 3.41
C GLU A 141 13.64 -15.85 3.32
N PRO A 142 12.92 -16.82 2.73
CA PRO A 142 11.48 -16.73 2.51
C PRO A 142 10.68 -16.44 3.78
N GLU A 143 11.04 -17.05 4.92
CA GLU A 143 10.37 -16.84 6.21
C GLU A 143 10.49 -15.39 6.69
N LYS A 144 11.60 -14.72 6.36
CA LYS A 144 11.80 -13.31 6.68
C LYS A 144 10.99 -12.42 5.75
N LEU A 145 10.91 -12.76 4.46
CA LEU A 145 10.07 -12.04 3.51
C LEU A 145 8.59 -12.11 3.91
N GLU A 146 8.11 -13.29 4.31
CA GLU A 146 6.75 -13.48 4.83
C GLU A 146 6.49 -12.65 6.08
N ALA A 147 7.42 -12.70 7.06
CA ALA A 147 7.31 -11.90 8.28
C ALA A 147 7.32 -10.38 8.01
N MET A 148 8.06 -9.92 6.99
CA MET A 148 8.06 -8.53 6.58
C MET A 148 6.76 -8.14 5.86
N ALA A 149 6.27 -8.98 4.96
CA ALA A 149 5.01 -8.76 4.27
C ALA A 149 3.85 -8.59 5.27
N GLU A 150 3.76 -9.50 6.25
CA GLU A 150 2.75 -9.42 7.31
C GLU A 150 2.91 -8.15 8.16
N LYS A 151 4.13 -7.84 8.59
CA LYS A 151 4.40 -6.72 9.50
C LYS A 151 4.17 -5.34 8.86
N TYR A 152 4.55 -5.18 7.59
CA TYR A 152 4.48 -3.90 6.88
C TYR A 152 3.27 -3.79 5.95
N GLY A 153 2.40 -4.81 5.91
CA GLY A 153 1.17 -4.80 5.11
C GLY A 153 1.41 -4.96 3.61
N ALA A 154 2.58 -5.48 3.20
CA ALA A 154 2.94 -5.70 1.80
C ALA A 154 2.41 -7.02 1.25
N VAL A 155 2.44 -7.17 -0.07
CA VAL A 155 2.08 -8.41 -0.77
C VAL A 155 3.35 -9.13 -1.17
N LEU A 156 3.51 -10.40 -0.79
CA LEU A 156 4.64 -11.21 -1.24
C LEU A 156 4.28 -11.88 -2.56
N TYR A 157 4.99 -11.53 -3.64
CA TYR A 157 4.73 -12.03 -4.99
C TYR A 157 5.95 -12.73 -5.59
#